data_AF-A0A7I8L8F1-F1
#
_entry.id   AF-A0A7I8L8F1-F1
#
_cell.length_a   1.000
_cell.length_b   1.000
_cell.length_c   1.000
_cell.angle_alpha   90.00
_cell.angle_beta   90.00
_cell.angle_gamma   90.00
#
_symmetry.space_group_name_H-M   'P 1'
#
loop_
_entity.id
_entity.type
_entity.pdbx_description
1 polymer ?
#
loop_
_entity_poly.entity_id
_entity_poly.type
_entity_poly.pdbx_seq_one_letter_code
_entity_poly.pdbx_strand_id
1 'polypeptide(L)'
;MPKALFDKLKFGDLEPICMDLLLADTPVRQPHGRLNDVLVRIQQCTFLVDFIMVDMNVTVNFSQLTIILGQPFLATAKAIIDWENGTIEFKVGEEKVELNMIEFFENSKGFRE
;
A
#
# COMPACT_ATOMS: atom_id res chain seq x y z
N MET A 1 1.18 0.78 -6.23
CA MET A 1 2.13 -0.35 -6.09
C MET A 1 3.39 -0.04 -6.89
N PRO A 2 4.60 -0.21 -6.32
CA PRO A 2 5.85 -0.03 -7.07
C PRO A 2 6.01 -1.07 -8.19
N LYS A 3 6.44 -0.65 -9.38
CA LYS A 3 6.71 -1.55 -10.51
C LYS A 3 7.65 -2.72 -10.15
N ALA A 4 8.70 -2.45 -9.39
CA ALA A 4 9.65 -3.49 -8.97
C ALA A 4 8.99 -4.63 -8.17
N LEU A 5 7.97 -4.33 -7.35
CA LEU A 5 7.23 -5.34 -6.61
C LEU A 5 6.33 -6.15 -7.56
N PHE A 6 5.65 -5.46 -8.47
CA PHE A 6 4.82 -6.09 -9.50
C PHE A 6 5.61 -7.09 -10.34
N ASP A 7 6.77 -6.68 -10.85
CA ASP A 7 7.64 -7.54 -11.68
C ASP A 7 8.10 -8.78 -10.90
N LYS A 8 8.43 -8.63 -9.62
CA LYS A 8 8.89 -9.74 -8.76
C LYS A 8 7.78 -10.76 -8.49
N LEU A 9 6.59 -10.27 -8.16
CA LEU A 9 5.43 -11.12 -7.87
C LEU A 9 4.84 -11.75 -9.14
N LYS A 10 5.30 -11.30 -10.32
CA LYS A 10 4.85 -11.78 -11.64
C LYS A 10 3.33 -11.70 -11.76
N PHE A 11 2.78 -10.58 -11.30
CA PHE A 11 1.37 -10.30 -11.53
C PHE A 11 1.10 -10.24 -13.04
N GLY A 12 -0.12 -10.61 -13.42
CA GLY A 12 -0.55 -10.68 -14.82
C GLY A 12 -0.73 -9.30 -15.45
N ASP A 13 -1.59 -9.24 -16.46
CA ASP A 13 -1.75 -8.02 -17.24
C ASP A 13 -2.36 -6.87 -16.43
N LEU A 14 -1.95 -5.66 -16.79
CA LEU A 14 -2.49 -4.42 -16.24
C LEU A 14 -3.62 -3.92 -17.14
N GLU A 15 -4.69 -3.45 -16.52
CA GLU A 15 -5.73 -2.71 -17.22
C GLU A 15 -5.23 -1.29 -17.54
N PRO A 16 -5.37 -0.82 -18.79
CA PRO A 16 -5.00 0.55 -19.14
C PRO A 16 -5.79 1.57 -18.31
N ILE A 17 -5.12 2.61 -17.85
CA ILE A 17 -5.74 3.72 -17.13
C ILE A 17 -5.20 5.04 -17.69
N CYS A 18 -6.07 6.04 -17.82
CA CYS A 18 -5.69 7.40 -18.21
C CYS A 18 -5.86 8.30 -16.98
N MET A 19 -4.77 8.53 -16.25
CA MET A 19 -4.78 9.42 -15.09
C MET A 19 -3.37 9.94 -14.81
N ASP A 20 -3.31 11.11 -14.20
CA ASP A 20 -2.07 11.74 -13.75
C ASP A 20 -1.96 11.56 -12.23
N LEU A 21 -0.83 11.05 -11.74
CA LEU A 21 -0.57 10.91 -10.31
C LEU A 21 0.35 12.04 -9.83
N LEU A 22 -0.19 12.93 -9.00
CA LEU A 22 0.57 13.93 -8.27
C LEU A 22 0.96 13.38 -6.90
N LEU A 23 2.27 13.39 -6.59
CA LEU A 23 2.80 13.09 -5.27
C LEU A 23 3.34 14.38 -4.66
N ALA A 24 3.33 14.47 -3.32
CA ALA A 24 3.64 15.71 -2.60
C ALA A 24 4.97 16.38 -3.01
N ASP A 25 6.02 15.57 -3.22
CA ASP A 25 7.39 16.05 -3.45
C ASP A 25 8.00 15.57 -4.76
N THR A 26 7.20 15.02 -5.68
CA THR A 26 7.72 14.50 -6.95
C THR A 26 6.96 15.06 -8.13
N PRO A 27 7.60 15.19 -9.31
CA PRO A 27 6.87 15.52 -10.53
C PRO A 27 5.70 14.56 -10.77
N VAL A 28 4.70 15.05 -11.50
CA VAL A 28 3.55 14.26 -11.94
C VAL A 28 4.04 13.00 -12.65
N ARG A 29 3.45 11.85 -12.29
CA ARG A 29 3.76 10.55 -12.90
C ARG A 29 2.56 9.98 -13.61
N GLN A 30 2.84 9.33 -14.73
CA GLN A 30 1.87 8.50 -15.44
C GLN A 30 1.93 7.08 -14.87
N PRO A 31 0.84 6.55 -14.31
CA PRO A 31 0.77 5.14 -13.96
C PRO A 31 0.90 4.26 -15.20
N HIS A 32 1.40 3.05 -15.00
CA HIS A 32 1.46 2.05 -16.06
C HIS A 32 0.12 1.36 -16.31
N GLY A 33 -0.76 1.35 -15.31
CA GLY A 33 -2.03 0.65 -15.37
C GLY A 33 -2.60 0.36 -13.99
N ARG A 34 -3.78 -0.24 -13.99
CA ARG A 34 -4.46 -0.74 -12.80
C ARG A 34 -4.38 -2.26 -12.75
N LEU A 35 -4.06 -2.79 -11.58
CA LEU A 35 -4.10 -4.21 -11.24
C LEU A 35 -5.31 -4.44 -10.35
N ASN A 36 -6.27 -5.22 -10.81
CA ASN A 36 -7.53 -5.46 -10.10
C ASN A 36 -7.47 -6.73 -9.24
N ASP A 37 -8.33 -6.78 -8.22
CA ASP A 37 -8.66 -8.00 -7.46
C ASP A 37 -7.45 -8.68 -6.78
N VAL A 38 -6.49 -7.89 -6.29
CA VAL A 38 -5.33 -8.43 -5.57
C VAL A 38 -5.72 -8.76 -4.14
N LEU A 39 -5.52 -10.02 -3.75
CA LEU A 39 -5.69 -10.45 -2.37
C LEU A 39 -4.52 -9.97 -1.51
N VAL A 40 -4.81 -9.10 -0.55
CA VAL A 40 -3.88 -8.61 0.46
C VAL A 40 -4.27 -9.22 1.80
N ARG A 41 -3.36 -9.98 2.39
CA ARG A 41 -3.54 -10.58 3.71
C ARG A 41 -2.76 -9.78 4.75
N ILE A 42 -3.46 -9.28 5.76
CA ILE A 42 -2.91 -8.60 6.94
C ILE A 42 -3.26 -9.46 8.16
N GLN A 43 -2.28 -10.21 8.64
CA GLN A 43 -2.47 -11.27 9.65
C GLN A 43 -3.60 -12.25 9.27
N GLN A 44 -4.73 -12.27 9.98
CA GLN A 44 -5.90 -13.09 9.68
C GLN A 44 -6.82 -12.50 8.61
N CYS A 45 -6.90 -11.16 8.50
CA CYS A 45 -7.82 -10.50 7.59
C CYS A 45 -7.30 -10.56 6.15
N THR A 46 -8.18 -10.86 5.19
CA THR A 46 -7.87 -10.83 3.75
C THR A 46 -8.79 -9.86 3.03
N PHE A 47 -8.22 -9.00 2.20
CA PHE A 47 -8.92 -7.96 1.46
C PHE A 47 -8.67 -8.12 -0.04
N LEU A 48 -9.70 -7.87 -0.85
CA LEU A 48 -9.53 -7.62 -2.28
C LEU A 48 -9.23 -6.13 -2.50
N VAL A 49 -8.15 -5.85 -3.23
CA VAL A 49 -7.64 -4.50 -3.40
C VAL A 49 -7.20 -4.29 -4.84
N ASP A 50 -7.60 -3.16 -5.41
CA ASP A 50 -7.08 -2.69 -6.69
C ASP A 50 -5.86 -1.78 -6.46
N PHE A 51 -4.83 -1.96 -7.27
CA PHE A 51 -3.61 -1.18 -7.20
C PHE A 51 -3.34 -0.44 -8.50
N ILE A 52 -2.96 0.83 -8.36
CA ILE A 52 -2.35 1.59 -9.45
C ILE A 52 -0.86 1.29 -9.47
N MET A 53 -0.34 0.81 -10.60
CA MET A 53 1.08 0.49 -10.76
C MET A 53 1.84 1.75 -11.22
N VAL A 54 2.88 2.12 -10.48
CA VAL A 54 3.65 3.34 -10.72
C VAL A 54 5.13 3.02 -10.64
N ASP A 55 5.92 3.61 -11.54
CA ASP A 55 7.37 3.57 -11.41
C ASP A 55 7.81 4.46 -10.25
N MET A 56 8.46 3.85 -9.27
CA MET A 56 9.02 4.54 -8.13
C MET A 56 10.53 4.38 -8.22
N ASN A 57 11.26 5.48 -8.14
CA ASN A 57 12.73 5.47 -8.02
C ASN A 57 13.12 4.87 -6.67
N VAL A 58 12.95 3.56 -6.50
CA VAL A 58 13.32 2.85 -5.27
C VAL A 58 14.64 2.15 -5.50
N THR A 59 15.58 2.38 -4.59
CA THR A 59 16.80 1.59 -4.49
C THR A 59 16.43 0.11 -4.39
N VAL A 60 17.24 -0.74 -5.04
CA VAL A 60 17.03 -2.16 -5.41
C VAL A 60 16.68 -3.11 -4.24
N ASN A 61 16.53 -2.61 -3.01
CA ASN A 61 16.17 -3.40 -1.86
C ASN A 61 14.65 -3.56 -1.72
N PHE A 62 14.17 -4.79 -1.91
CA PHE A 62 12.77 -5.15 -1.73
C PHE A 62 12.21 -4.84 -0.34
N SER A 63 13.03 -4.87 0.71
CA SER A 63 12.58 -4.53 2.06
C SER A 63 12.31 -3.04 2.26
N GLN A 64 12.62 -2.21 1.26
CA GLN A 64 12.37 -0.76 1.25
C GLN A 64 11.23 -0.37 0.30
N LEU A 65 10.60 -1.33 -0.40
CA LEU A 65 9.46 -1.03 -1.27
C LEU A 65 8.23 -0.74 -0.41
N THR A 66 7.71 0.48 -0.53
CA THR A 66 6.50 0.91 0.17
C THR A 66 5.28 0.78 -0.73
N ILE A 67 4.20 0.18 -0.22
CA ILE A 67 2.87 0.19 -0.84
C ILE A 67 2.05 1.26 -0.13
N ILE A 68 1.44 2.16 -0.90
CA ILE A 68 0.50 3.14 -0.37
C ILE A 68 -0.90 2.54 -0.41
N LEU A 69 -1.51 2.39 0.77
CA LEU A 69 -2.91 2.00 0.93
C LEU A 69 -3.73 3.26 1.14
N GLY A 70 -4.42 3.68 0.08
CA GLY A 70 -5.20 4.91 0.09
C GLY A 70 -6.47 4.80 0.94
N GLN A 71 -7.15 5.93 1.08
CA GLN A 71 -8.44 6.03 1.76
C GLN A 71 -9.48 4.99 1.30
N PRO A 72 -9.62 4.62 0.01
CA PRO A 72 -10.57 3.59 -0.40
C PRO A 72 -10.32 2.23 0.27
N PHE A 73 -9.07 1.80 0.37
CA PHE A 73 -8.72 0.58 1.09
C PHE A 73 -9.06 0.69 2.58
N LEU A 74 -8.64 1.79 3.21
CA LEU A 74 -8.88 2.04 4.64
C LEU A 74 -10.37 2.06 4.95
N ALA A 75 -11.20 2.64 4.09
CA ALA A 75 -12.65 2.65 4.22
C ALA A 75 -13.24 1.24 4.11
N THR A 76 -12.83 0.47 3.11
CA THR A 76 -13.26 -0.94 2.94
C THR A 76 -12.87 -1.80 4.15
N ALA A 77 -11.66 -1.60 4.67
CA ALA A 77 -11.16 -2.29 5.85
C ALA A 77 -11.70 -1.76 7.18
N LYS A 78 -12.59 -0.76 7.14
CA LYS A 78 -13.14 -0.06 8.33
C LYS A 78 -12.03 0.34 9.30
N ALA A 79 -10.95 0.88 8.74
CA ALA A 79 -9.73 1.14 9.49
C ALA A 79 -9.97 2.21 10.55
N ILE A 80 -9.50 1.96 11.77
CA ILE A 80 -9.46 2.95 12.85
C ILE A 80 -7.98 3.23 13.13
N ILE A 81 -7.58 4.48 12.95
CA ILE A 81 -6.20 4.93 13.20
C ILE A 81 -6.21 5.73 14.48
N ASP A 82 -5.60 5.19 15.52
CA ASP A 82 -5.33 5.90 16.77
C ASP A 82 -3.90 6.44 16.73
N TRP A 83 -3.78 7.74 16.51
CA TRP A 83 -2.48 8.39 16.41
C TRP A 83 -1.78 8.53 17.77
N GLU A 84 -2.55 8.75 18.83
CA GLU A 84 -2.01 8.96 20.18
C GLU A 84 -1.37 7.68 20.71
N ASN A 85 -2.05 6.56 20.52
CA ASN A 85 -1.55 5.24 20.92
C ASN A 85 -0.70 4.56 19.84
N GLY A 86 -0.64 5.15 18.64
CA GLY A 86 0.14 4.63 17.52
C GLY A 86 -0.35 3.26 17.04
N THR A 87 -1.66 3.04 16.97
CA THR A 87 -2.26 1.77 16.52
C THR A 87 -3.16 1.95 15.30
N ILE A 88 -3.25 0.90 14.48
CA ILE A 88 -4.22 0.82 13.39
C ILE A 88 -5.00 -0.49 13.49
N GLU A 89 -6.32 -0.40 13.60
CA GLU A 89 -7.23 -1.55 13.56
C GLU A 89 -7.80 -1.70 12.14
N PHE A 90 -7.88 -2.92 11.64
CA PHE A 90 -8.67 -3.28 10.45
C PHE A 90 -9.73 -4.33 10.81
N LYS A 91 -10.87 -4.30 10.12
CA LYS A 91 -12.00 -5.20 10.36
C LYS A 91 -12.60 -5.77 9.07
N VAL A 92 -12.79 -7.10 9.04
CA VAL A 92 -13.50 -7.83 7.98
C VAL A 92 -14.52 -8.77 8.61
N GLY A 93 -15.81 -8.51 8.39
CA GLY A 93 -16.87 -9.26 9.08
C GLY A 93 -16.74 -9.14 10.60
N GLU A 94 -16.50 -10.26 11.27
CA GLU A 94 -16.24 -10.33 12.72
C GLU A 94 -14.74 -10.33 13.06
N GLU A 95 -13.86 -10.58 12.08
CA GLU A 95 -12.42 -10.58 12.28
C GLU A 95 -11.91 -9.14 12.45
N LYS A 96 -11.01 -8.98 13.42
CA LYS A 96 -10.31 -7.73 13.71
C LYS A 96 -8.82 -8.01 13.80
N VAL A 97 -8.02 -7.10 13.30
CA VAL A 97 -6.56 -7.09 13.48
C VAL A 97 -6.14 -5.71 13.93
N GLU A 98 -5.28 -5.66 14.93
CA GLU A 98 -4.63 -4.43 15.39
C GLU A 98 -3.14 -4.52 15.09
N LEU A 99 -2.58 -3.46 14.53
CA LEU A 99 -1.16 -3.33 14.27
C LEU A 99 -0.61 -2.15 15.07
N ASN A 100 0.58 -2.33 15.64
CA ASN A 100 1.33 -1.28 16.30
C ASN A 100 2.16 -0.50 15.26
N MET A 101 1.79 0.75 14.98
CA MET A 101 2.49 1.62 14.03
C MET A 101 3.87 2.08 14.54
N ILE A 102 4.06 2.20 15.86
CA ILE A 102 5.33 2.63 16.45
C ILE A 102 6.44 1.62 16.13
N GLU A 103 6.16 0.32 16.27
CA GLU A 103 7.09 -0.73 15.86
C GLU A 103 7.43 -0.66 14.35
N PHE A 104 6.46 -0.29 13.50
CA PHE A 104 6.71 -0.10 12.07
C PHE A 104 7.61 1.11 11.80
N PHE A 105 7.37 2.25 12.47
CA PHE A 105 8.16 3.46 12.27
C PHE A 105 9.60 3.31 12.78
N GLU A 106 9.80 2.67 13.94
CA GLU A 106 11.13 2.42 14.52
C GLU A 106 11.99 1.49 13.65
N ASN A 107 11.36 0.52 12.98
CA ASN A 107 12.03 -0.41 12.07
C ASN A 107 12.16 0.12 10.63
N SER A 108 11.37 1.13 10.25
CA SER A 108 11.47 1.77 8.94
C SER A 108 12.62 2.78 8.93
N LYS A 109 13.73 2.45 8.25
CA LYS A 109 14.87 3.37 8.06
C LYS A 109 14.56 4.61 7.20
N GLY A 110 13.29 4.88 6.88
CA GLY A 110 12.87 5.83 5.84
C GLY A 110 12.30 7.16 6.32
N PHE A 111 12.08 7.36 7.62
CA PHE A 111 11.50 8.59 8.18
C PHE A 111 12.33 9.13 9.36
N ARG A 112 13.65 9.15 9.21
CA ARG A 112 14.50 9.96 10.09
C ARG A 112 14.78 11.28 9.36
N GLU A 113 14.22 12.36 9.90
CA GLU A 113 14.63 13.74 9.58
C GLU A 113 16.13 13.95 9.80
#